data_AF-A1SCD2-F1
#
_entry.id   AF-A1SCD2-F1
#
_cell.length_a   1.000
_cell.length_b   1.000
_cell.length_c   1.000
_cell.angle_alpha   90.00
_cell.angle_beta   90.00
_cell.angle_gamma   90.00
#
_symmetry.space_group_name_H-M   'P 1'
#
loop_
_entity.id
_entity.type
_entity.pdbx_description
1 polymer ?
#
loop_
_entity_poly.entity_id
_entity_poly.type
_entity_poly.pdbx_seq_one_letter_code
_entity_poly.pdbx_strand_id
1 'polypeptide(L)'
;MSGRAGGGQPATLPPAGWAPRPRLGPDGESVLFLDETSGRSTLFEFTDLPVAEPIRRWLAERVAGQFTTRSTVKRLPTARSLVDTARHFAVVLSEHPVTVRRPEDVVAEHLLAFRRRYEHLKPRTVSGYVENLRRLLRDDERLSPDARAGLAAIRVRAMSRRDITKRGYTEVEWQEILTAVRHDVRAARDRIHASWRLLVRYRAGELPTGSEDVTLGRLLDGFERTGQLPRKVDTNGTPDVHRCGGLVKVAGMLCLSPDELAAFALLLVSLTGQNYGTIAAWPAAHFRPDGGLTDEGLALVESCKPRRGPDREHMVIALEDLITGGDREHRWSRSPLRVYRMLLDLGDTARRLSNSRGLFTGRIAKRTVHTPSPWITALTSQHVQRWAAARGFPTATFAVPGGKPVVSVRRLRLTAIERRRRPVAHTAATMRDTYLMPHPAVQAESHAVVAATLDSEVSKARDHARVPVFTQNFVDLARSDPQAAAQQAGMSTKQLAGLLDGSKDTVLASCQDHRASPYDPPGAACSASFLACLDCANARALPHQLPIQLAAIDALEQLRPHLPPALWARRYAPRLDQLRDITAGFQPAEIDHARAGISDGHRQRVSDLLEGRWDLH
;
A
#
# COMPACT_ATOMS: atom_id res chain seq x y z
N MET A 1 30.15 -37.78 -17.02
CA MET A 1 30.45 -36.64 -17.92
C MET A 1 29.33 -35.63 -17.79
N SER A 2 29.59 -34.50 -17.12
CA SER A 2 28.60 -33.46 -16.81
C SER A 2 28.45 -32.54 -18.02
N GLY A 3 27.29 -32.58 -18.68
CA GLY A 3 26.93 -31.67 -19.76
C GLY A 3 26.68 -30.27 -19.20
N ARG A 4 27.63 -29.36 -19.40
CA ARG A 4 27.44 -27.92 -19.18
C ARG A 4 26.26 -27.44 -20.03
N ALA A 5 25.17 -27.04 -19.38
CA ALA A 5 24.11 -26.30 -20.04
C ALA A 5 24.71 -25.01 -20.62
N GLY A 6 24.73 -24.91 -21.96
CA GLY A 6 25.20 -23.72 -22.66
C GLY A 6 24.38 -22.51 -22.23
N GLY A 7 25.07 -21.46 -21.77
CA GLY A 7 24.44 -20.16 -21.52
C GLY A 7 23.75 -19.69 -22.79
N GLY A 8 22.47 -19.36 -22.70
CA GLY A 8 21.69 -18.85 -23.82
C GLY A 8 22.37 -17.62 -24.41
N GLN A 9 22.55 -17.62 -25.73
CA GLN A 9 23.06 -16.44 -26.43
C GLN A 9 22.10 -15.27 -26.18
N PRO A 10 22.60 -14.08 -25.79
CA PRO A 10 21.76 -12.91 -25.69
C PRO A 10 21.14 -12.62 -27.06
N ALA A 11 19.81 -12.53 -27.10
CA ALA A 11 19.09 -12.21 -28.31
C ALA A 11 19.57 -10.85 -28.83
N THR A 12 19.90 -10.78 -30.12
CA THR A 12 20.28 -9.53 -30.79
C THR A 12 19.11 -8.56 -30.67
N LEU A 13 19.35 -7.39 -30.06
CA LEU A 13 18.32 -6.37 -29.96
C LEU A 13 17.96 -5.86 -31.36
N PRO A 14 16.68 -5.55 -31.64
CA PRO A 14 16.29 -4.93 -32.90
C PRO A 14 16.98 -3.56 -33.06
N PRO A 15 17.21 -3.11 -34.31
CA PRO A 15 17.90 -1.86 -34.59
C PRO A 15 17.18 -0.64 -33.99
N ALA A 16 17.92 0.45 -33.77
CA ALA A 16 17.35 1.71 -33.30
C ALA A 16 16.22 2.18 -34.24
N GLY A 17 15.07 2.53 -33.68
CA GLY A 17 13.88 2.92 -34.46
C GLY A 17 12.99 1.76 -34.91
N TRP A 18 13.32 0.50 -34.59
CA TRP A 18 12.44 -0.63 -34.89
C TRP A 18 11.08 -0.48 -34.18
N ALA A 19 10.01 -0.56 -34.97
CA ALA A 19 8.64 -0.62 -34.49
C ALA A 19 7.99 -1.94 -34.91
N PRO A 20 7.24 -2.61 -34.01
CA PRO A 20 6.47 -3.80 -34.38
C PRO A 20 5.44 -3.43 -35.45
N ARG A 21 5.42 -4.19 -36.55
CA ARG A 21 4.45 -3.98 -37.64
C ARG A 21 3.01 -4.18 -37.12
N PRO A 22 2.05 -3.33 -37.51
CA PRO A 22 0.63 -3.57 -37.22
C PRO A 22 0.22 -4.92 -37.80
N ARG A 23 -0.56 -5.68 -37.03
CA ARG A 23 -1.06 -7.00 -37.46
C ARG A 23 -2.39 -6.85 -38.20
N LEU A 24 -2.36 -6.04 -39.26
CA LEU A 24 -3.49 -5.84 -40.16
C LEU A 24 -3.54 -6.95 -41.20
N GLY A 25 -4.75 -7.36 -41.58
CA GLY A 25 -4.95 -8.21 -42.75
C GLY A 25 -4.66 -7.46 -44.06
N PRO A 26 -4.57 -8.17 -45.20
CA PRO A 26 -4.24 -7.59 -46.50
C PRO A 26 -5.15 -6.42 -46.91
N ASP A 27 -6.44 -6.52 -46.60
CA ASP A 27 -7.45 -5.55 -47.00
C ASP A 27 -7.54 -4.33 -46.06
N GLY A 28 -6.80 -4.35 -44.96
CA GLY A 28 -6.81 -3.32 -43.91
C GLY A 28 -8.07 -3.32 -43.04
N GLU A 29 -9.00 -4.25 -43.24
CA GLU A 29 -10.29 -4.35 -42.51
C GLU A 29 -10.35 -5.51 -41.52
N SER A 30 -9.21 -6.14 -41.23
CA SER A 30 -9.12 -7.19 -40.23
C SER A 30 -7.87 -7.03 -39.36
N VAL A 31 -7.96 -7.43 -38.10
CA VAL A 31 -6.89 -7.28 -37.12
C VAL A 31 -6.61 -8.61 -36.44
N LEU A 32 -5.37 -9.08 -36.55
CA LEU A 32 -4.89 -10.30 -35.90
C LEU A 32 -4.35 -9.98 -34.49
N PHE A 33 -5.02 -10.51 -33.47
CA PHE A 33 -4.55 -10.48 -32.09
C PHE A 33 -3.82 -11.79 -31.76
N LEU A 34 -2.69 -11.71 -31.04
CA LEU A 34 -2.04 -12.88 -30.43
C LEU A 34 -2.13 -12.74 -28.92
N ASP A 35 -2.79 -13.69 -28.27
CA ASP A 35 -2.89 -13.77 -26.82
C ASP A 35 -1.58 -14.34 -26.26
N GLU A 36 -0.80 -13.50 -25.58
CA GLU A 36 0.52 -13.90 -25.05
C GLU A 36 0.44 -14.91 -23.90
N THR A 37 -0.73 -15.07 -23.27
CA THR A 37 -0.90 -16.02 -22.16
C THR A 37 -1.18 -17.43 -22.68
N SER A 38 -2.00 -17.54 -23.72
CA SER A 38 -2.42 -18.82 -24.30
C SER A 38 -1.67 -19.21 -25.57
N GLY A 39 -0.94 -18.29 -26.18
CA GLY A 39 -0.31 -18.44 -27.50
C GLY A 39 -1.30 -18.49 -28.66
N ARG A 40 -2.61 -18.30 -28.40
CA ARG A 40 -3.65 -18.40 -29.42
C ARG A 40 -3.77 -17.10 -30.20
N SER A 41 -4.03 -17.22 -31.49
CA SER A 41 -4.41 -16.10 -32.34
C SER A 41 -5.93 -15.93 -32.37
N THR A 42 -6.39 -14.70 -32.63
CA THR A 42 -7.80 -14.39 -32.91
C THR A 42 -7.85 -13.29 -33.96
N LEU A 43 -8.59 -13.53 -35.03
CA LEU A 43 -8.85 -12.56 -36.08
C LEU A 43 -10.13 -11.78 -35.76
N PHE A 44 -10.08 -10.46 -35.88
CA PHE A 44 -11.22 -9.57 -35.69
C PHE A 44 -11.54 -8.86 -37.00
N GLU A 45 -12.73 -9.13 -37.55
CA GLU A 45 -13.22 -8.50 -38.78
C GLU A 45 -13.92 -7.16 -38.50
N PHE A 46 -13.72 -6.20 -39.41
CA PHE A 46 -14.34 -4.87 -39.44
C PHE A 46 -15.15 -4.61 -40.72
N THR A 47 -15.20 -5.56 -41.66
CA THR A 47 -15.86 -5.42 -42.98
C THR A 47 -17.34 -5.01 -42.88
N ASP A 48 -18.06 -5.55 -41.90
CA ASP A 48 -19.53 -5.40 -41.80
C ASP A 48 -19.97 -4.19 -40.98
N LEU A 49 -19.05 -3.27 -40.66
CA LEU A 49 -19.40 -2.08 -39.89
C LEU A 49 -20.21 -1.08 -40.73
N PRO A 50 -21.23 -0.42 -40.15
CA PRO A 50 -22.18 0.43 -40.87
C PRO A 50 -21.62 1.81 -41.24
N VAL A 51 -20.34 1.89 -41.61
CA VAL A 51 -19.63 3.13 -41.94
C VAL A 51 -18.86 2.97 -43.25
N ALA A 52 -18.46 4.10 -43.85
CA ALA A 52 -17.67 4.10 -45.07
C ALA A 52 -16.35 3.31 -44.90
N GLU A 53 -15.89 2.66 -45.97
CA GLU A 53 -14.66 1.86 -45.99
C GLU A 53 -13.44 2.56 -45.39
N PRO A 54 -13.17 3.87 -45.64
CA PRO A 54 -12.04 4.55 -45.01
C PRO A 54 -12.12 4.57 -43.48
N ILE A 55 -13.34 4.63 -42.91
CA ILE A 55 -13.56 4.58 -41.46
C ILE A 55 -13.38 3.17 -40.92
N ARG A 56 -13.79 2.13 -41.65
CA ARG A 56 -13.58 0.73 -41.23
C ARG A 56 -12.09 0.42 -41.15
N ARG A 57 -11.34 0.76 -42.20
CA ARG A 57 -9.87 0.63 -42.25
C ARG A 57 -9.18 1.43 -41.16
N TRP A 58 -9.62 2.67 -40.94
CA TRP A 58 -9.10 3.51 -39.87
C TRP A 58 -9.30 2.89 -38.48
N LEU A 59 -10.52 2.42 -38.16
CA LEU A 59 -10.79 1.78 -36.87
C LEU A 59 -9.99 0.49 -36.68
N ALA A 60 -9.85 -0.32 -37.74
CA ALA A 60 -8.99 -1.51 -37.73
C ALA A 60 -7.53 -1.13 -37.47
N GLU A 61 -7.00 -0.09 -38.12
CA GLU A 61 -5.65 0.43 -37.91
C GLU A 61 -5.43 0.89 -36.46
N ARG A 62 -6.40 1.64 -35.88
CA ARG A 62 -6.33 2.09 -34.49
C ARG A 62 -6.32 0.94 -33.49
N VAL A 63 -7.08 -0.12 -33.77
CA VAL A 63 -7.07 -1.34 -32.95
C VAL A 63 -5.74 -2.10 -33.14
N ALA A 64 -5.25 -2.23 -34.38
CA ALA A 64 -3.99 -2.90 -34.68
C ALA A 64 -2.79 -2.25 -33.99
N GLY A 65 -2.76 -0.91 -33.91
CA GLY A 65 -1.77 -0.16 -33.14
C GLY A 65 -1.74 -0.51 -31.64
N GLN A 66 -2.86 -1.03 -31.10
CA GLN A 66 -2.94 -1.51 -29.72
C GLN A 66 -2.55 -2.99 -29.56
N PHE A 67 -2.34 -3.76 -30.63
CA PHE A 67 -2.02 -5.20 -30.57
C PHE A 67 -0.54 -5.49 -30.84
N THR A 68 0.32 -4.50 -30.58
CA THR A 68 1.77 -4.62 -30.71
C THR A 68 2.42 -5.28 -29.51
N THR A 69 3.63 -5.81 -29.67
CA THR A 69 4.42 -6.38 -28.57
C THR A 69 4.76 -5.36 -27.48
N ARG A 70 4.76 -4.06 -27.81
CA ARG A 70 4.99 -2.97 -26.84
C ARG A 70 3.72 -2.45 -26.17
N SER A 71 2.54 -2.94 -26.57
CA SER A 71 1.26 -2.55 -25.98
C SER A 71 1.00 -3.27 -24.66
N THR A 72 0.19 -2.65 -23.79
CA THR A 72 -0.30 -3.29 -22.56
C THR A 72 -1.49 -4.24 -22.80
N VAL A 73 -1.98 -4.37 -24.03
CA VAL A 73 -3.04 -5.33 -24.41
C VAL A 73 -2.43 -6.70 -24.70
N LYS A 74 -2.41 -7.57 -23.70
CA LYS A 74 -1.78 -8.91 -23.81
C LYS A 74 -2.77 -10.07 -23.74
N ARG A 75 -4.04 -9.78 -23.46
CA ARG A 75 -5.08 -10.79 -23.19
C ARG A 75 -6.31 -10.56 -24.05
N LEU A 76 -6.89 -11.66 -24.53
CA LEU A 76 -8.05 -11.65 -25.43
C LEU A 76 -9.26 -10.84 -24.89
N PRO A 77 -9.63 -10.91 -23.59
CA PRO A 77 -10.76 -10.10 -23.09
C PRO A 77 -10.52 -8.58 -23.20
N THR A 78 -9.27 -8.13 -23.00
CA THR A 78 -8.92 -6.71 -23.15
C THR A 78 -8.92 -6.30 -24.61
N ALA A 79 -8.37 -7.15 -25.49
CA ALA A 79 -8.39 -6.93 -26.94
C ALA A 79 -9.83 -6.84 -27.47
N ARG A 80 -10.68 -7.79 -27.08
CA ARG A 80 -12.09 -7.82 -27.44
C ARG A 80 -12.83 -6.56 -26.96
N SER A 81 -12.57 -6.11 -25.73
CA SER A 81 -13.17 -4.87 -25.23
C SER A 81 -12.82 -3.63 -26.06
N LEU A 82 -11.60 -3.55 -26.61
CA LEU A 82 -11.21 -2.46 -27.53
C LEU A 82 -11.90 -2.59 -28.88
N VAL A 83 -11.94 -3.79 -29.45
CA VAL A 83 -12.66 -4.07 -30.70
C VAL A 83 -14.13 -3.71 -30.55
N ASP A 84 -14.80 -4.19 -29.50
CA ASP A 84 -16.20 -3.88 -29.23
C ASP A 84 -16.44 -2.38 -29.08
N THR A 85 -15.50 -1.65 -28.45
CA THR A 85 -15.57 -0.19 -28.36
C THR A 85 -15.47 0.48 -29.72
N ALA A 86 -14.57 0.02 -30.60
CA ALA A 86 -14.45 0.52 -31.97
C ALA A 86 -15.74 0.25 -32.79
N ARG A 87 -16.31 -0.95 -32.66
CA ARG A 87 -17.58 -1.32 -33.30
C ARG A 87 -18.75 -0.45 -32.81
N HIS A 88 -18.84 -0.25 -31.50
CA HIS A 88 -19.82 0.65 -30.90
C HIS A 88 -19.66 2.10 -31.40
N PHE A 89 -18.43 2.56 -31.59
CA PHE A 89 -18.19 3.89 -32.13
C PHE A 89 -18.59 4.00 -33.60
N ALA A 90 -18.34 2.97 -34.42
CA ALA A 90 -18.83 2.92 -35.80
C ALA A 90 -20.36 3.06 -35.89
N VAL A 91 -21.10 2.37 -35.01
CA VAL A 91 -22.57 2.50 -34.92
C VAL A 91 -23.00 3.93 -34.56
N VAL A 92 -22.26 4.60 -33.67
CA VAL A 92 -22.54 6.01 -33.34
C VAL A 92 -22.30 6.92 -34.53
N LEU A 93 -21.23 6.71 -35.29
CA LEU A 93 -20.93 7.49 -36.48
C LEU A 93 -22.00 7.28 -37.58
N SER A 94 -22.52 6.06 -37.73
CA SER A 94 -23.51 5.74 -38.76
C SER A 94 -24.89 6.34 -38.50
N GLU A 95 -25.26 6.46 -37.22
CA GLU A 95 -26.56 7.00 -36.80
C GLU A 95 -26.54 8.53 -36.63
N HIS A 96 -25.38 9.17 -36.73
CA HIS A 96 -25.23 10.61 -36.46
C HIS A 96 -25.69 11.47 -37.65
N PRO A 97 -26.35 12.63 -37.43
CA PRO A 97 -26.80 13.50 -38.52
C PRO A 97 -25.66 14.09 -39.36
N VAL A 98 -24.51 14.33 -38.74
CA VAL A 98 -23.28 14.77 -39.43
C VAL A 98 -22.56 13.53 -39.96
N THR A 99 -22.51 13.37 -41.28
CA THR A 99 -21.92 12.19 -41.91
C THR A 99 -20.40 12.21 -41.85
N VAL A 100 -19.79 11.04 -41.59
CA VAL A 100 -18.34 10.85 -41.54
C VAL A 100 -17.91 9.90 -42.66
N ARG A 101 -17.06 10.35 -43.59
CA ARG A 101 -16.53 9.54 -44.69
C ARG A 101 -15.06 9.20 -44.51
N ARG A 102 -14.30 10.06 -43.82
CA ARG A 102 -12.88 9.91 -43.49
C ARG A 102 -12.58 10.36 -42.06
N PRO A 103 -11.47 9.95 -41.45
CA PRO A 103 -11.16 10.25 -40.05
C PRO A 103 -11.19 11.74 -39.70
N GLU A 104 -10.82 12.60 -40.66
CA GLU A 104 -10.77 14.06 -40.53
C GLU A 104 -12.17 14.68 -40.33
N ASP A 105 -13.23 14.00 -40.76
CA ASP A 105 -14.61 14.46 -40.61
C ASP A 105 -15.14 14.24 -39.17
N VAL A 106 -14.40 13.51 -38.32
CA VAL A 106 -14.80 13.27 -36.93
C VAL A 106 -14.62 14.55 -36.13
N VAL A 107 -15.74 15.16 -35.71
CA VAL A 107 -15.78 16.31 -34.80
C VAL A 107 -16.03 15.92 -33.33
N ALA A 108 -15.86 16.88 -32.40
CA ALA A 108 -16.10 16.69 -30.97
C ALA A 108 -17.50 16.14 -30.64
N GLU A 109 -18.50 16.53 -31.42
CA GLU A 109 -19.89 16.12 -31.18
C GLU A 109 -20.13 14.61 -31.37
N HIS A 110 -19.42 13.95 -32.30
CA HIS A 110 -19.50 12.49 -32.45
C HIS A 110 -19.03 11.75 -31.19
N LEU A 111 -18.00 12.30 -30.53
CA LEU A 111 -17.40 11.72 -29.33
C LEU A 111 -18.31 11.94 -28.11
N LEU A 112 -18.98 13.09 -28.04
CA LEU A 112 -20.02 13.36 -27.05
C LEU A 112 -21.25 12.48 -27.27
N ALA A 113 -21.68 12.29 -28.52
CA ALA A 113 -22.77 11.39 -28.90
C ALA A 113 -22.48 9.95 -28.45
N PHE A 114 -21.23 9.48 -28.60
CA PHE A 114 -20.81 8.18 -28.09
C PHE A 114 -21.01 8.07 -26.58
N ARG A 115 -20.61 9.09 -25.80
CA ARG A 115 -20.82 9.09 -24.34
C ARG A 115 -22.30 9.07 -23.97
N ARG A 116 -23.14 9.84 -24.68
CA ARG A 116 -24.59 9.96 -24.42
C ARG A 116 -25.31 8.66 -24.73
N ARG A 117 -25.02 8.01 -25.87
CA ARG A 117 -25.65 6.73 -26.27
C ARG A 117 -25.59 5.67 -25.16
N TYR A 118 -24.47 5.60 -24.44
CA TYR A 118 -24.24 4.58 -23.42
C TYR A 118 -24.52 5.05 -21.99
N GLU A 119 -25.10 6.24 -21.76
CA GLU A 119 -25.28 6.76 -20.39
C GLU A 119 -26.23 5.95 -19.51
N HIS A 120 -27.17 5.23 -20.14
CA HIS A 120 -28.11 4.33 -19.48
C HIS A 120 -27.42 3.11 -18.82
N LEU A 121 -26.16 2.82 -19.18
CA LEU A 121 -25.39 1.75 -18.57
C LEU A 121 -24.80 2.17 -17.21
N LYS A 122 -24.38 1.17 -16.42
CA LYS A 122 -23.70 1.41 -15.15
C LYS A 122 -22.49 2.34 -15.34
N PRO A 123 -22.26 3.32 -14.45
CA PRO A 123 -21.19 4.31 -14.62
C PRO A 123 -19.81 3.72 -14.94
N ARG A 124 -19.45 2.60 -14.29
CA ARG A 124 -18.17 1.91 -14.54
C ARG A 124 -18.03 1.36 -15.96
N THR A 125 -19.13 0.86 -16.54
CA THR A 125 -19.14 0.33 -17.91
C THR A 125 -18.88 1.46 -18.90
N VAL A 126 -19.56 2.59 -18.71
CA VAL A 126 -19.37 3.75 -19.60
C VAL A 126 -17.98 4.34 -19.45
N SER A 127 -17.44 4.42 -18.23
CA SER A 127 -16.04 4.80 -18.01
C SER A 127 -15.09 3.93 -18.84
N GLY A 128 -15.30 2.60 -18.84
CA GLY A 128 -14.50 1.68 -19.62
C GLY A 128 -14.58 1.92 -21.13
N TYR A 129 -15.78 2.16 -21.68
CA TYR A 129 -15.94 2.49 -23.10
C TYR A 129 -15.24 3.79 -23.48
N VAL A 130 -15.37 4.85 -22.68
CA VAL A 130 -14.69 6.12 -22.95
C VAL A 130 -13.17 6.00 -22.81
N GLU A 131 -12.68 5.26 -21.82
CA GLU A 131 -11.25 5.00 -21.64
C GLU A 131 -10.66 4.19 -22.81
N ASN A 132 -11.39 3.18 -23.29
CA ASN A 132 -11.01 2.44 -24.49
C ASN A 132 -11.02 3.32 -25.74
N LEU A 133 -12.04 4.17 -25.91
CA LEU A 133 -12.12 5.08 -27.05
C LEU A 133 -10.95 6.08 -27.02
N ARG A 134 -10.62 6.63 -25.85
CA ARG A 134 -9.41 7.45 -25.65
C ARG A 134 -8.15 6.70 -26.01
N ARG A 135 -8.02 5.46 -25.56
CA ARG A 135 -6.86 4.62 -25.87
C ARG A 135 -6.72 4.39 -27.36
N LEU A 136 -7.83 4.24 -28.09
CA LEU A 136 -7.81 4.08 -29.54
C LEU A 136 -7.46 5.39 -30.24
N LEU A 137 -8.01 6.53 -29.82
CA LEU A 137 -8.07 7.73 -30.67
C LEU A 137 -7.23 8.93 -30.20
N ARG A 138 -6.76 8.97 -28.94
CA ARG A 138 -6.14 10.17 -28.34
C ARG A 138 -4.96 10.72 -29.15
N ASP A 139 -4.11 9.83 -29.63
CA ASP A 139 -2.85 10.18 -30.30
C ASP A 139 -2.97 10.06 -31.83
N ASP A 140 -4.18 10.19 -32.40
CA ASP A 140 -4.35 10.22 -33.87
C ASP A 140 -4.31 11.65 -34.41
N GLU A 141 -3.32 11.93 -35.25
CA GLU A 141 -3.12 13.24 -35.88
C GLU A 141 -4.14 13.56 -36.98
N ARG A 142 -4.82 12.55 -37.54
CA ARG A 142 -5.90 12.76 -38.51
C ARG A 142 -7.14 13.38 -37.88
N LEU A 143 -7.29 13.29 -36.57
CA LEU A 143 -8.37 13.96 -35.85
C LEU A 143 -8.06 15.45 -35.67
N SER A 144 -9.05 16.30 -35.97
CA SER A 144 -8.94 17.74 -35.73
C SER A 144 -8.58 18.04 -34.27
N PRO A 145 -7.86 19.15 -33.98
CA PRO A 145 -7.56 19.55 -32.61
C PRO A 145 -8.80 19.65 -31.72
N ASP A 146 -9.92 20.13 -32.29
CA ASP A 146 -11.21 20.22 -31.61
C ASP A 146 -11.77 18.83 -31.24
N ALA A 147 -11.74 17.85 -32.14
CA ALA A 147 -12.16 16.49 -31.83
C ALA A 147 -11.31 15.86 -30.73
N ARG A 148 -9.98 16.03 -30.78
CA ARG A 148 -9.07 15.55 -29.72
C ARG A 148 -9.36 16.22 -28.37
N ALA A 149 -9.61 17.53 -28.38
CA ALA A 149 -10.02 18.27 -27.18
C ALA A 149 -11.37 17.78 -26.64
N GLY A 150 -12.36 17.56 -27.51
CA GLY A 150 -13.67 17.00 -27.17
C GLY A 150 -13.55 15.63 -26.48
N LEU A 151 -12.73 14.71 -27.02
CA LEU A 151 -12.47 13.40 -26.43
C LEU A 151 -11.80 13.49 -25.05
N ALA A 152 -10.87 14.43 -24.90
CA ALA A 152 -10.22 14.71 -23.62
C ALA A 152 -11.19 15.30 -22.58
N ALA A 153 -12.13 16.14 -23.02
CA ALA A 153 -13.10 16.82 -22.16
C ALA A 153 -14.21 15.91 -21.61
N ILE A 154 -14.49 14.74 -22.22
CA ILE A 154 -15.53 13.81 -21.75
C ILE A 154 -15.30 13.44 -20.28
N ARG A 155 -16.17 13.90 -19.38
CA ARG A 155 -16.03 13.56 -17.96
C ARG A 155 -16.35 12.08 -17.75
N VAL A 156 -15.31 11.32 -17.45
CA VAL A 156 -15.44 9.98 -16.88
C VAL A 156 -15.56 10.15 -15.38
N ARG A 157 -16.64 9.66 -14.78
CA ARG A 157 -16.78 9.71 -13.31
C ARG A 157 -15.56 9.03 -12.72
N ALA A 158 -14.70 9.80 -12.06
CA ALA A 158 -13.56 9.26 -11.33
C ALA A 158 -14.09 8.19 -10.37
N MET A 159 -13.38 7.07 -10.22
CA MET A 159 -13.65 6.11 -9.16
C MET A 159 -13.90 6.91 -7.88
N SER A 160 -15.10 6.82 -7.32
CA SER A 160 -15.45 7.68 -6.18
C SER A 160 -14.42 7.46 -5.09
N ARG A 161 -14.00 8.51 -4.36
CA ARG A 161 -13.12 8.36 -3.18
C ARG A 161 -13.64 7.29 -2.21
N ARG A 162 -14.95 6.99 -2.18
CA ARG A 162 -15.53 5.88 -1.40
C ARG A 162 -15.02 4.48 -1.78
N ASP A 163 -14.54 4.27 -3.01
CA ASP A 163 -13.88 3.02 -3.42
C ASP A 163 -12.45 2.92 -2.87
N ILE A 164 -11.82 4.04 -2.51
CA ILE A 164 -10.45 4.12 -1.97
C ILE A 164 -10.47 3.99 -0.43
N THR A 165 -11.60 4.31 0.21
CA THR A 165 -11.78 4.26 1.67
C THR A 165 -12.27 2.92 2.23
N LYS A 166 -12.22 1.82 1.47
CA LYS A 166 -12.55 0.51 2.06
C LYS A 166 -11.41 0.09 2.98
N ARG A 167 -11.62 0.22 4.30
CA ARG A 167 -10.69 -0.25 5.34
C ARG A 167 -10.33 -1.73 5.12
N GLY A 168 -9.14 -2.11 5.59
CA GLY A 168 -8.74 -3.51 5.73
C GLY A 168 -9.73 -4.32 6.58
N TYR A 169 -9.44 -5.60 6.74
CA TYR A 169 -10.14 -6.46 7.68
C TYR A 169 -9.62 -6.20 9.10
N THR A 170 -10.52 -6.23 10.08
CA THR A 170 -10.11 -6.30 11.49
C THR A 170 -9.37 -7.61 11.76
N GLU A 171 -8.70 -7.74 12.92
CA GLU A 171 -8.04 -9.01 13.30
C GLU A 171 -9.04 -10.17 13.32
N VAL A 172 -10.23 -9.95 13.89
CA VAL A 172 -11.29 -10.97 13.98
C VAL A 172 -11.78 -11.39 12.59
N GLU A 173 -12.14 -10.44 11.74
CA GLU A 173 -12.58 -10.72 10.36
C GLU A 173 -11.49 -11.46 9.56
N TRP A 174 -10.23 -11.04 9.73
CA TRP A 174 -9.09 -11.65 9.05
C TRP A 174 -8.86 -13.09 9.49
N GLN A 175 -8.88 -13.36 10.81
CA GLN A 175 -8.74 -14.72 11.33
C GLN A 175 -9.90 -15.62 10.92
N GLU A 176 -11.12 -15.11 10.89
CA GLU A 176 -12.29 -15.88 10.45
C GLU A 176 -12.13 -16.32 8.97
N ILE A 177 -11.76 -15.39 8.09
CA ILE A 177 -11.49 -15.71 6.68
C ILE A 177 -10.34 -16.71 6.54
N LEU A 178 -9.21 -16.45 7.19
CA LEU A 178 -8.03 -17.31 7.04
C LEU A 178 -8.21 -18.70 7.69
N THR A 179 -9.06 -18.83 8.70
CA THR A 179 -9.40 -20.13 9.28
C THR A 179 -10.12 -21.00 8.25
N ALA A 180 -11.15 -20.47 7.58
CA ALA A 180 -11.84 -21.17 6.50
C ALA A 180 -10.92 -21.49 5.32
N VAL A 181 -10.06 -20.54 4.91
CA VAL A 181 -9.09 -20.76 3.83
C VAL A 181 -8.10 -21.88 4.17
N ARG A 182 -7.50 -21.86 5.37
CA ARG A 182 -6.52 -22.86 5.79
C ARG A 182 -7.15 -24.24 5.94
N HIS A 183 -8.37 -24.31 6.46
CA HIS A 183 -9.13 -25.56 6.54
C HIS A 183 -9.30 -26.20 5.15
N ASP A 184 -9.70 -25.42 4.15
CA ASP A 184 -9.94 -25.94 2.81
C ASP A 184 -8.66 -26.39 2.10
N VAL A 185 -7.56 -25.63 2.28
CA VAL A 185 -6.26 -26.02 1.76
C VAL A 185 -5.79 -27.33 2.40
N ARG A 186 -5.93 -27.48 3.73
CA ARG A 186 -5.59 -28.72 4.44
C ARG A 186 -6.44 -29.89 3.96
N ALA A 187 -7.76 -29.71 3.91
CA ALA A 187 -8.68 -30.76 3.47
C ALA A 187 -8.39 -31.22 2.03
N ALA A 188 -8.04 -30.30 1.14
CA ALA A 188 -7.65 -30.64 -0.23
C ALA A 188 -6.33 -31.42 -0.29
N ARG A 189 -5.31 -30.97 0.47
CA ARG A 189 -4.03 -31.68 0.60
C ARG A 189 -4.26 -33.11 1.08
N ASP A 190 -4.94 -33.27 2.21
CA ASP A 190 -5.12 -34.56 2.86
C ASP A 190 -5.92 -35.53 1.97
N ARG A 191 -6.98 -35.02 1.31
CA ARG A 191 -7.76 -35.79 0.33
C ARG A 191 -6.87 -36.30 -0.81
N ILE A 192 -6.15 -35.41 -1.48
CA ILE A 192 -5.39 -35.75 -2.69
C ILE A 192 -4.23 -36.69 -2.35
N HIS A 193 -3.51 -36.44 -1.25
CA HIS A 193 -2.45 -37.34 -0.79
C HIS A 193 -2.98 -38.71 -0.37
N ALA A 194 -4.13 -38.79 0.30
CA ALA A 194 -4.76 -40.07 0.63
C ALA A 194 -5.16 -40.85 -0.64
N SER A 195 -5.72 -40.17 -1.64
CA SER A 195 -6.07 -40.77 -2.92
C SER A 195 -4.85 -41.25 -3.71
N TRP A 196 -3.73 -40.53 -3.67
CA TRP A 196 -2.48 -40.99 -4.24
C TRP A 196 -1.94 -42.23 -3.52
N ARG A 197 -2.00 -42.28 -2.19
CA ARG A 197 -1.62 -43.49 -1.43
C ARG A 197 -2.46 -44.69 -1.83
N LEU A 198 -3.78 -44.52 -1.99
CA LEU A 198 -4.67 -45.58 -2.48
C LEU A 198 -4.28 -46.04 -3.89
N LEU A 199 -3.99 -45.10 -4.80
CA LEU A 199 -3.58 -45.41 -6.17
C LEU A 199 -2.24 -46.18 -6.21
N VAL A 200 -1.28 -45.81 -5.37
CA VAL A 200 0.00 -46.54 -5.26
C VAL A 200 -0.23 -47.97 -4.78
N ARG A 201 -1.02 -48.16 -3.71
CA ARG A 201 -1.37 -49.50 -3.19
C ARG A 201 -2.12 -50.34 -4.23
N TYR A 202 -3.02 -49.74 -5.00
CA TYR A 202 -3.71 -50.39 -6.11
C TYR A 202 -2.71 -50.88 -7.17
N ARG A 203 -1.79 -50.02 -7.60
CA ARG A 203 -0.75 -50.37 -8.59
C ARG A 203 0.21 -51.44 -8.10
N ALA A 204 0.43 -51.53 -6.79
CA ALA A 204 1.23 -52.56 -6.15
C ALA A 204 0.49 -53.89 -5.93
N GLY A 205 -0.83 -53.95 -6.21
CA GLY A 205 -1.63 -55.16 -5.98
C GLY A 205 -1.94 -55.45 -4.51
N GLU A 206 -1.78 -54.47 -3.62
CA GLU A 206 -1.92 -54.63 -2.16
C GLU A 206 -3.38 -54.52 -1.66
N LEU A 207 -4.32 -54.24 -2.57
CA LEU A 207 -5.72 -54.03 -2.21
C LEU A 207 -6.52 -55.33 -2.35
N PRO A 208 -7.41 -55.67 -1.38
CA PRO A 208 -8.17 -56.92 -1.42
C PRO A 208 -9.07 -57.02 -2.65
N THR A 209 -9.02 -58.16 -3.35
CA THR A 209 -9.87 -58.45 -4.51
C THR A 209 -11.36 -58.29 -4.17
N GLY A 210 -12.10 -57.60 -5.04
CA GLY A 210 -13.54 -57.35 -4.86
C GLY A 210 -13.89 -56.21 -3.90
N SER A 211 -12.92 -55.57 -3.24
CA SER A 211 -13.18 -54.41 -2.39
C SER A 211 -13.58 -53.15 -3.19
N GLU A 212 -14.27 -52.22 -2.52
CA GLU A 212 -14.54 -50.89 -3.08
C GLU A 212 -13.23 -50.13 -3.38
N ASP A 213 -12.20 -50.34 -2.56
CA ASP A 213 -10.87 -49.75 -2.73
C ASP A 213 -10.18 -50.18 -4.03
N VAL A 214 -10.29 -51.45 -4.43
CA VAL A 214 -9.80 -51.92 -5.74
C VAL A 214 -10.59 -51.28 -6.88
N THR A 215 -11.92 -51.16 -6.73
CA THR A 215 -12.77 -50.52 -7.75
C THR A 215 -12.38 -49.05 -7.92
N LEU A 216 -12.22 -48.33 -6.82
CA LEU A 216 -11.80 -46.94 -6.82
C LEU A 216 -10.37 -46.78 -7.36
N GLY A 217 -9.43 -47.61 -6.91
CA GLY A 217 -8.04 -47.63 -7.39
C GLY A 217 -7.96 -47.75 -8.91
N ARG A 218 -8.73 -48.68 -9.50
CA ARG A 218 -8.84 -48.85 -10.97
C ARG A 218 -9.36 -47.59 -11.67
N LEU A 219 -10.39 -46.93 -11.10
CA LEU A 219 -10.93 -45.69 -11.67
C LEU A 219 -9.93 -44.54 -11.59
N LEU A 220 -9.23 -44.40 -10.47
CA LEU A 220 -8.19 -43.40 -10.27
C LEU A 220 -7.02 -43.62 -11.23
N ASP A 221 -6.62 -44.88 -11.43
CA ASP A 221 -5.53 -45.26 -12.33
C ASP A 221 -5.85 -44.94 -13.79
N GLY A 222 -7.07 -45.27 -14.24
CA GLY A 222 -7.55 -44.89 -15.57
C GLY A 222 -7.64 -43.37 -15.77
N PHE A 223 -8.12 -42.65 -14.75
CA PHE A 223 -8.22 -41.20 -14.78
C PHE A 223 -6.86 -40.51 -14.78
N GLU A 224 -5.89 -40.97 -13.99
CA GLU A 224 -4.56 -40.37 -13.91
C GLU A 224 -3.81 -40.45 -15.24
N ARG A 225 -4.00 -41.54 -16.01
CA ARG A 225 -3.39 -41.70 -17.34
C ARG A 225 -4.09 -40.92 -18.44
N THR A 226 -5.42 -40.84 -18.42
CA THR A 226 -6.21 -40.38 -19.58
C THR A 226 -6.95 -39.07 -19.36
N GLY A 227 -7.14 -38.65 -18.10
CA GLY A 227 -8.04 -37.58 -17.71
C GLY A 227 -9.53 -37.87 -17.91
N GLN A 228 -9.87 -39.12 -18.26
CA GLN A 228 -11.23 -39.57 -18.50
C GLN A 228 -11.65 -40.62 -17.48
N LEU A 229 -12.93 -40.59 -17.13
CA LEU A 229 -13.58 -41.63 -16.33
C LEU A 229 -14.52 -42.41 -17.23
N PRO A 230 -14.73 -43.71 -16.97
CA PRO A 230 -15.67 -44.52 -17.73
C PRO A 230 -17.06 -43.89 -17.76
N ARG A 231 -17.64 -43.83 -18.96
CA ARG A 231 -18.98 -43.28 -19.21
C ARG A 231 -19.85 -44.26 -19.97
N LYS A 232 -21.15 -44.16 -19.75
CA LYS A 232 -22.19 -44.76 -20.58
C LYS A 232 -22.35 -43.96 -21.89
N VAL A 233 -23.12 -44.52 -22.82
CA VAL A 233 -23.42 -43.90 -24.14
C VAL A 233 -24.10 -42.53 -23.99
N ASP A 234 -24.94 -42.37 -22.96
CA ASP A 234 -25.59 -41.10 -22.59
C ASP A 234 -24.65 -40.09 -21.90
N THR A 235 -23.34 -40.36 -21.90
CA THR A 235 -22.26 -39.58 -21.26
C THR A 235 -22.26 -39.56 -19.73
N ASN A 236 -23.19 -40.25 -19.06
CA ASN A 236 -23.21 -40.39 -17.61
C ASN A 236 -22.12 -41.36 -17.12
N GLY A 237 -21.81 -41.35 -15.82
CA GLY A 237 -20.85 -42.30 -15.25
C GLY A 237 -21.34 -43.75 -15.36
N THR A 238 -20.41 -44.70 -15.44
CA THR A 238 -20.75 -46.12 -15.27
C THR A 238 -21.24 -46.41 -13.84
N PRO A 239 -21.92 -47.54 -13.58
CA PRO A 239 -22.35 -47.91 -12.23
C PRO A 239 -21.21 -47.89 -11.21
N ASP A 240 -20.01 -48.34 -11.58
CA ASP A 240 -18.83 -48.30 -10.72
C ASP A 240 -18.41 -46.87 -10.36
N VAL A 241 -18.46 -45.94 -11.32
CA VAL A 241 -18.19 -44.52 -11.06
C VAL A 241 -19.22 -43.96 -10.09
N HIS A 242 -20.50 -44.30 -10.24
CA HIS A 242 -21.55 -43.86 -9.32
C HIS A 242 -21.42 -44.48 -7.92
N ARG A 243 -21.04 -45.75 -7.81
CA ARG A 243 -20.75 -46.42 -6.53
C ARG A 243 -19.63 -45.69 -5.77
N CYS A 244 -18.60 -45.22 -6.47
CA CYS A 244 -17.53 -44.40 -5.90
C CYS A 244 -17.88 -42.90 -5.73
N GLY A 245 -19.15 -42.53 -5.90
CA GLY A 245 -19.68 -41.18 -5.66
C GLY A 245 -19.67 -40.22 -6.87
N GLY A 246 -19.50 -40.74 -8.07
CA GLY A 246 -19.74 -40.05 -9.33
C GLY A 246 -18.52 -39.34 -9.94
N LEU A 247 -18.70 -38.86 -11.17
CA LEU A 247 -17.63 -38.27 -11.99
C LEU A 247 -16.86 -37.14 -11.29
N VAL A 248 -17.58 -36.26 -10.59
CA VAL A 248 -16.99 -35.09 -9.92
C VAL A 248 -16.16 -35.50 -8.73
N LYS A 249 -16.69 -36.40 -7.88
CA LYS A 249 -16.03 -36.85 -6.67
C LYS A 249 -14.77 -37.62 -7.01
N VAL A 250 -14.86 -38.60 -7.92
CA VAL A 250 -13.71 -39.44 -8.32
C VAL A 250 -12.62 -38.60 -8.99
N ALA A 251 -12.96 -37.68 -9.92
CA ALA A 251 -11.94 -36.81 -10.51
C ALA A 251 -11.32 -35.84 -9.49
N GLY A 252 -12.11 -35.36 -8.53
CA GLY A 252 -11.66 -34.49 -7.44
C GLY A 252 -10.73 -35.15 -6.43
N MET A 253 -10.62 -36.49 -6.44
CA MET A 253 -9.66 -37.22 -5.60
C MET A 253 -8.21 -36.97 -6.02
N LEU A 254 -7.95 -36.72 -7.30
CA LEU A 254 -6.59 -36.43 -7.81
C LEU A 254 -6.42 -35.00 -8.33
N CYS A 255 -7.45 -34.17 -8.27
CA CYS A 255 -7.43 -32.80 -8.78
C CYS A 255 -8.04 -31.81 -7.79
N LEU A 256 -7.47 -30.61 -7.77
CA LEU A 256 -8.07 -29.47 -7.07
C LEU A 256 -9.34 -29.00 -7.77
N SER A 257 -10.34 -28.62 -6.97
CA SER A 257 -11.55 -27.94 -7.44
C SER A 257 -11.30 -26.43 -7.61
N PRO A 258 -12.16 -25.68 -8.34
CA PRO A 258 -11.97 -24.25 -8.48
C PRO A 258 -12.11 -23.49 -7.15
N ASP A 259 -12.86 -24.03 -6.18
CA ASP A 259 -13.03 -23.40 -4.87
C ASP A 259 -11.78 -23.59 -4.00
N GLU A 260 -11.12 -24.75 -4.11
CA GLU A 260 -9.83 -25.01 -3.47
C GLU A 260 -8.72 -24.15 -4.08
N LEU A 261 -8.70 -24.01 -5.41
CA LEU A 261 -7.79 -23.08 -6.08
C LEU A 261 -8.04 -21.63 -5.62
N ALA A 262 -9.30 -21.24 -5.38
CA ALA A 262 -9.62 -19.95 -4.79
C ALA A 262 -9.09 -19.80 -3.36
N ALA A 263 -9.21 -20.83 -2.52
CA ALA A 263 -8.64 -20.83 -1.17
C ALA A 263 -7.11 -20.66 -1.21
N PHE A 264 -6.40 -21.42 -2.05
CA PHE A 264 -4.96 -21.25 -2.26
C PHE A 264 -4.60 -19.84 -2.70
N ALA A 265 -5.35 -19.26 -3.64
CA ALA A 265 -5.10 -17.89 -4.11
C ALA A 265 -5.30 -16.86 -3.00
N LEU A 266 -6.34 -17.00 -2.16
CA LEU A 266 -6.57 -16.14 -1.01
C LEU A 266 -5.45 -16.25 0.03
N LEU A 267 -4.98 -17.46 0.31
CA LEU A 267 -3.84 -17.68 1.21
C LEU A 267 -2.56 -17.03 0.67
N LEU A 268 -2.27 -17.18 -0.62
CA LEU A 268 -1.10 -16.55 -1.23
C LEU A 268 -1.22 -15.02 -1.27
N VAL A 269 -2.42 -14.46 -1.45
CA VAL A 269 -2.64 -13.00 -1.35
C VAL A 269 -2.34 -12.53 0.06
N SER A 270 -2.82 -13.24 1.09
CA SER A 270 -2.61 -12.85 2.48
C SER A 270 -1.13 -12.98 2.89
N LEU A 271 -0.43 -13.98 2.37
CA LEU A 271 0.99 -14.25 2.63
C LEU A 271 1.96 -13.43 1.78
N THR A 272 1.52 -12.70 0.74
CA THR A 272 2.46 -11.94 -0.10
C THR A 272 2.08 -10.49 -0.29
N GLY A 273 0.83 -10.10 -0.05
CA GLY A 273 0.31 -8.78 -0.41
C GLY A 273 0.24 -8.53 -1.92
N GLN A 274 0.49 -9.55 -2.77
CA GLN A 274 0.39 -9.42 -4.21
C GLN A 274 -1.08 -9.29 -4.66
N ASN A 275 -1.28 -8.79 -5.88
CA ASN A 275 -2.63 -8.68 -6.42
C ASN A 275 -3.15 -10.08 -6.73
N TYR A 276 -4.43 -10.33 -6.45
CA TYR A 276 -5.07 -11.60 -6.80
C TYR A 276 -4.88 -11.97 -8.27
N GLY A 277 -5.11 -11.03 -9.20
CA GLY A 277 -4.91 -11.29 -10.62
C GLY A 277 -3.44 -11.54 -11.03
N THR A 278 -2.48 -11.18 -10.19
CA THR A 278 -1.06 -11.53 -10.38
C THR A 278 -0.81 -12.95 -9.89
N ILE A 279 -1.29 -13.29 -8.68
CA ILE A 279 -1.18 -14.64 -8.12
C ILE A 279 -1.89 -15.67 -9.00
N ALA A 280 -3.14 -15.40 -9.39
CA ALA A 280 -3.92 -16.28 -10.26
C ALA A 280 -3.28 -16.53 -11.64
N ALA A 281 -2.32 -15.70 -12.04
CA ALA A 281 -1.57 -15.83 -13.28
C ALA A 281 -0.15 -16.37 -13.07
N TRP A 282 0.22 -16.80 -11.86
CA TRP A 282 1.53 -17.35 -11.60
C TRP A 282 1.80 -18.63 -12.40
N PRO A 283 3.00 -18.75 -12.99
CA PRO A 283 3.42 -19.97 -13.64
C PRO A 283 3.69 -21.07 -12.59
N ALA A 284 3.68 -22.32 -13.03
CA ALA A 284 4.24 -23.42 -12.24
C ALA A 284 5.79 -23.40 -12.26
N ALA A 285 6.36 -22.88 -13.35
CA ALA A 285 7.80 -22.67 -13.49
C ALA A 285 8.31 -21.64 -12.47
N HIS A 286 9.43 -21.95 -11.84
CA HIS A 286 10.09 -21.08 -10.88
C HIS A 286 11.59 -21.40 -10.86
N PHE A 287 12.40 -20.42 -10.47
CA PHE A 287 13.83 -20.62 -10.26
C PHE A 287 14.14 -20.74 -8.78
N ARG A 288 14.99 -21.70 -8.43
CA ARG A 288 15.50 -21.90 -7.06
C ARG A 288 17.02 -21.75 -7.07
N PRO A 289 17.58 -20.73 -6.40
CA PRO A 289 19.03 -20.56 -6.33
C PRO A 289 19.77 -21.74 -5.70
N ASP A 290 19.13 -22.44 -4.76
CA ASP A 290 19.67 -23.62 -4.08
C ASP A 290 19.47 -24.93 -4.88
N GLY A 291 18.97 -24.84 -6.11
CA GLY A 291 18.67 -26.01 -6.95
C GLY A 291 17.53 -26.91 -6.44
N GLY A 292 16.79 -26.50 -5.41
CA GLY A 292 15.76 -27.33 -4.79
C GLY A 292 16.30 -28.44 -3.90
N LEU A 293 17.56 -28.35 -3.46
CA LEU A 293 18.19 -29.32 -2.57
C LEU A 293 17.61 -29.32 -1.15
N THR A 294 16.96 -28.21 -0.74
CA THR A 294 16.38 -28.08 0.60
C THR A 294 14.89 -27.77 0.56
N ASP A 295 14.20 -28.15 1.64
CA ASP A 295 12.78 -27.84 1.80
C ASP A 295 12.51 -26.37 2.17
N GLU A 296 13.54 -25.67 2.64
CA GLU A 296 13.52 -24.28 3.06
C GLU A 296 14.08 -23.36 1.95
N GLY A 297 14.19 -22.06 2.21
CA GLY A 297 14.87 -21.14 1.29
C GLY A 297 13.94 -20.27 0.44
N LEU A 298 14.24 -20.14 -0.85
CA LEU A 298 13.70 -19.12 -1.75
C LEU A 298 13.30 -19.70 -3.10
N ALA A 299 12.13 -19.32 -3.60
CA ALA A 299 11.75 -19.49 -5.01
C ALA A 299 11.51 -18.13 -5.67
N LEU A 300 12.05 -17.95 -6.87
CA LEU A 300 11.83 -16.80 -7.73
C LEU A 300 10.77 -17.15 -8.77
N VAL A 301 9.62 -16.48 -8.68
CA VAL A 301 8.49 -16.69 -9.59
C VAL A 301 8.36 -15.49 -10.52
N GLU A 302 8.47 -15.72 -11.82
CA GLU A 302 8.23 -14.68 -12.81
C GLU A 302 6.76 -14.30 -12.88
N SER A 303 6.50 -13.00 -13.03
CA SER A 303 5.16 -12.44 -13.08
C SER A 303 5.10 -11.29 -14.07
N CYS A 304 4.00 -11.21 -14.81
CA CYS A 304 3.77 -10.13 -15.77
C CYS A 304 2.59 -9.24 -15.34
N LYS A 305 2.80 -7.92 -15.38
CA LYS A 305 1.81 -6.86 -15.16
C LYS A 305 1.85 -5.88 -16.34
N PRO A 306 1.13 -6.18 -17.43
CA PRO A 306 1.22 -5.39 -18.67
C PRO A 306 0.96 -3.90 -18.49
N ARG A 307 0.07 -3.54 -17.57
CA ARG A 307 -0.27 -2.14 -17.24
C ARG A 307 0.90 -1.29 -16.68
N ARG A 308 2.05 -1.90 -16.35
CA ARG A 308 3.25 -1.16 -15.92
C ARG A 308 4.05 -0.58 -17.11
N GLY A 309 3.64 -0.88 -18.33
CA GLY A 309 4.32 -0.48 -19.55
C GLY A 309 5.33 -1.54 -20.02
N PRO A 310 5.72 -1.50 -21.30
CA PRO A 310 6.51 -2.55 -21.94
C PRO A 310 7.86 -2.81 -21.26
N ASP A 311 8.50 -1.77 -20.72
CA ASP A 311 9.84 -1.90 -20.12
C ASP A 311 9.81 -2.36 -18.64
N ARG A 312 8.61 -2.44 -18.03
CA ARG A 312 8.43 -2.76 -16.59
C ARG A 312 7.34 -3.80 -16.34
N GLU A 313 6.81 -4.44 -17.38
CA GLU A 313 5.72 -5.40 -17.23
C GLU A 313 6.16 -6.67 -16.51
N HIS A 314 7.37 -7.14 -16.77
CA HIS A 314 7.95 -8.30 -16.10
C HIS A 314 8.49 -7.94 -14.71
N MET A 315 8.30 -8.86 -13.77
CA MET A 315 8.85 -8.78 -12.41
C MET A 315 9.09 -10.18 -11.86
N VAL A 316 10.10 -10.28 -11.00
CA VAL A 316 10.38 -11.49 -10.24
C VAL A 316 9.85 -11.31 -8.82
N ILE A 317 9.09 -12.29 -8.34
CA ILE A 317 8.56 -12.31 -6.98
C ILE A 317 9.29 -13.39 -6.19
N ALA A 318 9.97 -12.97 -5.13
CA ALA A 318 10.61 -13.84 -4.16
C ALA A 318 9.56 -14.45 -3.21
N LEU A 319 9.50 -15.78 -3.16
CA LEU A 319 8.72 -16.55 -2.19
C LEU A 319 9.69 -17.20 -1.21
N GLU A 320 9.70 -16.70 0.01
CA GLU A 320 10.66 -17.11 1.04
C GLU A 320 10.00 -17.98 2.11
N ASP A 321 10.78 -18.88 2.71
CA ASP A 321 10.45 -19.61 3.94
C ASP A 321 11.35 -19.14 5.09
N LEU A 322 11.12 -17.93 5.61
CA LEU A 322 11.97 -17.30 6.63
C LEU A 322 11.63 -17.68 8.08
N ILE A 323 10.63 -18.53 8.31
CA ILE A 323 10.17 -18.85 9.67
C ILE A 323 11.01 -20.00 10.23
N THR A 324 11.99 -19.66 11.05
CA THR A 324 12.83 -20.60 11.80
C THR A 324 12.20 -20.89 13.17
N GLY A 325 11.70 -22.12 13.39
CA GLY A 325 11.10 -22.56 14.65
C GLY A 325 9.58 -22.80 14.60
N GLY A 326 9.09 -23.75 15.42
CA GLY A 326 7.67 -24.16 15.50
C GLY A 326 7.31 -25.41 14.68
N ASP A 327 6.14 -25.99 15.00
CA ASP A 327 5.59 -27.22 14.40
C ASP A 327 5.44 -27.12 12.87
N ARG A 328 5.95 -28.13 12.16
CA ARG A 328 5.90 -28.25 10.70
C ARG A 328 4.47 -28.20 10.16
N GLU A 329 3.50 -28.77 10.89
CA GLU A 329 2.09 -28.79 10.46
C GLU A 329 1.42 -27.41 10.56
N HIS A 330 1.94 -26.50 11.38
CA HIS A 330 1.45 -25.12 11.43
C HIS A 330 2.24 -24.19 10.50
N ARG A 331 3.51 -24.50 10.24
CA ARG A 331 4.43 -23.67 9.42
C ARG A 331 3.99 -23.53 7.97
N TRP A 332 3.42 -24.58 7.36
CA TRP A 332 3.04 -24.53 5.93
C TRP A 332 2.10 -23.37 5.62
N SER A 333 1.19 -23.02 6.54
CA SER A 333 0.18 -21.98 6.34
C SER A 333 0.69 -20.55 6.50
N ARG A 334 1.95 -20.38 6.92
CA ARG A 334 2.62 -19.09 7.17
C ARG A 334 3.72 -18.78 6.16
N SER A 335 4.08 -19.75 5.31
CA SER A 335 5.18 -19.66 4.36
C SER A 335 4.65 -19.64 2.92
N PRO A 336 4.80 -18.53 2.17
CA PRO A 336 4.35 -18.46 0.80
C PRO A 336 5.04 -19.50 -0.10
N LEU A 337 6.31 -19.83 0.18
CA LEU A 337 7.04 -20.87 -0.55
C LEU A 337 6.42 -22.26 -0.34
N ARG A 338 6.07 -22.62 0.91
CA ARG A 338 5.45 -23.92 1.21
C ARG A 338 4.06 -24.04 0.59
N VAL A 339 3.25 -22.99 0.65
CA VAL A 339 1.93 -22.97 0.00
C VAL A 339 2.07 -23.09 -1.52
N TYR A 340 3.04 -22.41 -2.13
CA TYR A 340 3.32 -22.50 -3.56
C TYR A 340 3.75 -23.91 -3.97
N ARG A 341 4.70 -24.53 -3.25
CA ARG A 341 5.14 -25.92 -3.49
C ARG A 341 4.02 -26.94 -3.29
N MET A 342 3.18 -26.75 -2.28
CA MET A 342 2.00 -27.60 -2.07
C MET A 342 1.03 -27.48 -3.25
N LEU A 343 0.77 -26.27 -3.74
CA LEU A 343 -0.08 -26.09 -4.92
C LEU A 343 0.54 -26.67 -6.20
N LEU A 344 1.87 -26.62 -6.32
CA LEU A 344 2.57 -27.37 -7.37
C LEU A 344 2.23 -28.85 -7.25
N ASP A 345 2.60 -29.50 -6.14
CA ASP A 345 2.36 -30.92 -5.93
C ASP A 345 0.89 -31.34 -6.18
N LEU A 346 -0.07 -30.67 -5.54
CA LEU A 346 -1.48 -31.03 -5.64
C LEU A 346 -2.12 -30.75 -7.02
N GLY A 347 -1.57 -29.80 -7.79
CA GLY A 347 -2.07 -29.45 -9.12
C GLY A 347 -1.46 -30.26 -10.27
N ASP A 348 -0.53 -31.18 -9.97
CA ASP A 348 0.33 -31.83 -10.94
C ASP A 348 -0.43 -32.68 -11.99
N THR A 349 -1.32 -33.55 -11.53
CA THR A 349 -2.21 -34.34 -12.40
C THR A 349 -2.98 -33.46 -13.39
N ALA A 350 -3.60 -32.39 -12.90
CA ALA A 350 -4.39 -31.50 -13.73
C ALA A 350 -3.52 -30.74 -14.74
N ARG A 351 -2.30 -30.32 -14.36
CA ARG A 351 -1.37 -29.64 -15.28
C ARG A 351 -0.89 -30.57 -16.39
N ARG A 352 -0.46 -31.80 -16.06
CA ARG A 352 -0.05 -32.80 -17.07
C ARG A 352 -1.15 -33.06 -18.08
N LEU A 353 -2.35 -33.41 -17.59
CA LEU A 353 -3.47 -33.82 -18.45
C LEU A 353 -4.09 -32.66 -19.26
N SER A 354 -3.86 -31.42 -18.85
CA SER A 354 -4.30 -30.22 -19.59
C SER A 354 -3.19 -29.54 -20.41
N ASN A 355 -1.95 -30.02 -20.29
CA ASN A 355 -0.75 -29.36 -20.81
C ASN A 355 -0.65 -27.87 -20.38
N SER A 356 -1.09 -27.56 -19.16
CA SER A 356 -1.08 -26.19 -18.62
C SER A 356 0.24 -25.88 -17.93
N ARG A 357 0.79 -24.69 -18.20
CA ARG A 357 1.98 -24.14 -17.52
C ARG A 357 1.64 -23.28 -16.31
N GLY A 358 0.34 -23.04 -16.05
CA GLY A 358 -0.14 -22.20 -14.95
C GLY A 358 -0.19 -22.96 -13.62
N LEU A 359 0.17 -22.28 -12.54
CA LEU A 359 0.12 -22.82 -11.17
C LEU A 359 -1.33 -23.20 -10.77
N PHE A 360 -2.29 -22.35 -11.10
CA PHE A 360 -3.70 -22.50 -10.76
C PHE A 360 -4.45 -23.34 -11.80
N THR A 361 -4.13 -24.64 -11.82
CA THR A 361 -4.76 -25.62 -12.71
C THR A 361 -5.47 -26.70 -11.91
N GLY A 362 -6.67 -27.09 -12.33
CA GLY A 362 -7.51 -28.07 -11.63
C GLY A 362 -8.62 -28.64 -12.51
N ARG A 363 -9.66 -29.23 -11.88
CA ARG A 363 -10.77 -29.88 -12.59
C ARG A 363 -12.10 -29.18 -12.33
N ILE A 364 -12.91 -29.01 -13.39
CA ILE A 364 -14.29 -28.50 -13.28
C ILE A 364 -15.30 -29.66 -13.32
N ALA A 365 -16.30 -29.61 -12.45
CA ALA A 365 -17.31 -30.66 -12.29
C ALA A 365 -18.10 -31.03 -13.56
N LYS A 366 -18.40 -30.06 -14.45
CA LYS A 366 -19.22 -30.31 -15.66
C LYS A 366 -18.69 -29.55 -16.89
N ARG A 367 -18.66 -30.24 -18.03
CA ARG A 367 -18.55 -29.59 -19.35
C ARG A 367 -19.91 -28.98 -19.67
N THR A 368 -19.92 -27.73 -20.08
CA THR A 368 -21.11 -27.03 -20.60
C THR A 368 -20.77 -26.48 -21.98
N VAL A 369 -21.77 -26.00 -22.73
CA VAL A 369 -21.53 -25.30 -24.00
C VAL A 369 -20.52 -24.15 -23.83
N HIS A 370 -20.52 -23.50 -22.65
CA HIS A 370 -19.61 -22.41 -22.31
C HIS A 370 -18.29 -22.85 -21.65
N THR A 371 -18.15 -24.12 -21.25
CA THR A 371 -16.94 -24.71 -20.67
C THR A 371 -16.56 -25.98 -21.44
N PRO A 372 -16.01 -25.84 -22.66
CA PRO A 372 -15.74 -26.98 -23.54
C PRO A 372 -14.63 -27.89 -22.96
N SER A 373 -13.76 -27.33 -22.12
CA SER A 373 -12.68 -28.04 -21.44
C SER A 373 -13.09 -28.54 -20.06
N PRO A 374 -12.74 -29.79 -19.70
CA PRO A 374 -12.87 -30.31 -18.34
C PRO A 374 -11.94 -29.62 -17.31
N TRP A 375 -10.97 -28.83 -17.78
CA TRP A 375 -9.90 -28.26 -16.97
C TRP A 375 -10.14 -26.79 -16.66
N ILE A 376 -9.84 -26.38 -15.44
CA ILE A 376 -9.69 -24.97 -15.09
C ILE A 376 -8.21 -24.61 -15.21
N THR A 377 -7.91 -23.61 -16.05
CA THR A 377 -6.55 -23.07 -16.26
C THR A 377 -6.48 -21.57 -15.99
N ALA A 378 -7.60 -20.95 -15.61
CA ALA A 378 -7.70 -19.54 -15.27
C ALA A 378 -8.65 -19.33 -14.11
N LEU A 379 -8.19 -18.58 -13.10
CA LEU A 379 -8.97 -18.27 -11.91
C LEU A 379 -9.55 -16.85 -12.01
N THR A 380 -10.85 -16.71 -11.73
CA THR A 380 -11.56 -15.43 -11.76
C THR A 380 -12.12 -15.09 -10.38
N SER A 381 -12.49 -13.83 -10.18
CA SER A 381 -13.14 -13.37 -8.94
C SER A 381 -14.45 -14.11 -8.64
N GLN A 382 -15.11 -14.70 -9.65
CA GLN A 382 -16.33 -15.47 -9.46
C GLN A 382 -16.07 -16.74 -8.63
N HIS A 383 -14.91 -17.40 -8.81
CA HIS A 383 -14.55 -18.56 -7.99
C HIS A 383 -14.36 -18.17 -6.52
N VAL A 384 -13.82 -16.98 -6.24
CA VAL A 384 -13.73 -16.46 -4.87
C VAL A 384 -15.12 -16.22 -4.28
N GLN A 385 -16.05 -15.65 -5.04
CA GLN A 385 -17.41 -15.42 -4.55
C GLN A 385 -18.16 -16.74 -4.31
N ARG A 386 -17.97 -17.74 -5.18
CA ARG A 386 -18.57 -19.07 -5.01
C ARG A 386 -18.00 -19.78 -3.78
N TRP A 387 -16.68 -19.78 -3.61
CA TRP A 387 -16.01 -20.29 -2.41
C TRP A 387 -16.52 -19.60 -1.14
N ALA A 388 -16.61 -18.26 -1.15
CA ALA A 388 -17.07 -17.48 -0.01
C ALA A 388 -18.52 -17.86 0.38
N ALA A 389 -19.41 -17.95 -0.61
CA ALA A 389 -20.80 -18.38 -0.39
C ALA A 389 -20.88 -19.81 0.18
N ALA A 390 -20.07 -20.75 -0.33
CA ALA A 390 -20.02 -22.13 0.18
C ALA A 390 -19.54 -22.23 1.64
N ARG A 391 -18.87 -21.19 2.16
CA ARG A 391 -18.42 -21.10 3.57
C ARG A 391 -19.29 -20.16 4.43
N GLY A 392 -20.41 -19.73 3.88
CA GLY A 392 -21.38 -18.86 4.55
C GLY A 392 -20.94 -17.41 4.70
N PHE A 393 -19.92 -16.95 3.95
CA PHE A 393 -19.59 -15.53 3.89
C PHE A 393 -20.59 -14.81 2.99
N PRO A 394 -21.15 -13.66 3.43
CA PRO A 394 -22.17 -12.95 2.67
C PRO A 394 -21.58 -12.24 1.45
N THR A 395 -22.43 -11.99 0.46
CA THR A 395 -22.13 -10.99 -0.57
C THR A 395 -22.34 -9.59 0.00
N ALA A 396 -21.86 -8.56 -0.71
CA ALA A 396 -22.02 -7.17 -0.28
C ALA A 396 -23.48 -6.76 -0.03
N THR A 397 -24.43 -7.37 -0.73
CA THR A 397 -25.87 -7.08 -0.60
C THR A 397 -26.48 -7.66 0.67
N PHE A 398 -25.94 -8.76 1.19
CA PHE A 398 -26.47 -9.48 2.35
C PHE A 398 -25.59 -9.34 3.59
N ALA A 399 -24.62 -8.42 3.58
CA ALA A 399 -23.75 -8.20 4.72
C ALA A 399 -24.49 -7.43 5.82
N VAL A 400 -24.46 -7.97 7.04
CA VAL A 400 -25.05 -7.34 8.23
C VAL A 400 -23.97 -6.87 9.20
N PRO A 401 -24.16 -5.74 9.92
CA PRO A 401 -23.24 -5.32 10.97
C PRO A 401 -23.05 -6.43 12.02
N GLY A 402 -21.80 -6.69 12.43
CA GLY A 402 -21.47 -7.74 13.41
C GLY A 402 -21.54 -9.18 12.88
N GLY A 403 -21.99 -9.40 11.64
CA GLY A 403 -21.96 -10.72 10.99
C GLY A 403 -20.63 -11.03 10.31
N LYS A 404 -20.58 -12.18 9.62
CA LYS A 404 -19.40 -12.60 8.85
C LYS A 404 -18.97 -11.54 7.82
N PRO A 405 -17.67 -11.33 7.61
CA PRO A 405 -17.17 -10.34 6.67
C PRO A 405 -17.42 -10.73 5.21
N VAL A 406 -17.67 -9.73 4.35
CA VAL A 406 -17.65 -9.93 2.90
C VAL A 406 -16.22 -10.21 2.43
N VAL A 407 -16.00 -11.35 1.78
CA VAL A 407 -14.69 -11.75 1.23
C VAL A 407 -14.39 -10.97 -0.06
N SER A 408 -13.30 -10.22 -0.03
CA SER A 408 -12.85 -9.34 -1.12
C SER A 408 -11.35 -9.43 -1.26
N VAL A 409 -10.89 -9.84 -2.45
CA VAL A 409 -9.47 -9.89 -2.79
C VAL A 409 -8.76 -8.55 -2.63
N ARG A 410 -9.50 -7.43 -2.79
CA ARG A 410 -8.96 -6.08 -2.61
C ARG A 410 -8.75 -5.73 -1.14
N ARG A 411 -9.73 -6.01 -0.27
CA ARG A 411 -9.59 -5.81 1.19
C ARG A 411 -8.53 -6.76 1.76
N LEU A 412 -8.47 -7.99 1.25
CA LEU A 412 -7.48 -8.98 1.69
C LEU A 412 -6.06 -8.51 1.38
N ARG A 413 -5.82 -8.05 0.16
CA ARG A 413 -4.54 -7.42 -0.24
C ARG A 413 -4.23 -6.20 0.62
N LEU A 414 -5.19 -5.31 0.83
CA LEU A 414 -5.00 -4.10 1.64
C LEU A 414 -4.53 -4.46 3.05
N THR A 415 -5.25 -5.37 3.72
CA THR A 415 -4.92 -5.83 5.06
C THR A 415 -3.52 -6.47 5.12
N ALA A 416 -3.14 -7.25 4.10
CA ALA A 416 -1.80 -7.82 4.00
C ALA A 416 -0.71 -6.73 3.87
N ILE A 417 -0.97 -5.67 3.12
CA ILE A 417 -0.05 -4.53 2.96
C ILE A 417 0.08 -3.76 4.28
N GLU A 418 -1.05 -3.46 4.94
CA GLU A 418 -1.11 -2.77 6.23
C GLU A 418 -0.33 -3.52 7.31
N ARG A 419 -0.47 -4.86 7.36
CA ARG A 419 0.27 -5.72 8.31
C ARG A 419 1.76 -5.83 8.00
N ARG A 420 2.14 -5.91 6.71
CA ARG A 420 3.54 -6.09 6.31
C ARG A 420 4.36 -4.80 6.39
N ARG A 421 3.74 -3.64 6.18
CA ARG A 421 4.40 -2.32 6.10
C ARG A 421 5.63 -2.30 5.17
N ARG A 422 5.62 -3.12 4.11
CA ARG A 422 6.67 -3.19 3.08
C ARG A 422 6.09 -3.06 1.67
N PRO A 423 6.65 -2.23 0.77
CA PRO A 423 6.12 -2.05 -0.58
C PRO A 423 6.05 -3.36 -1.37
N VAL A 424 4.88 -3.66 -1.95
CA VAL A 424 4.66 -4.87 -2.76
C VAL A 424 4.18 -4.50 -4.15
N ALA A 425 5.11 -4.43 -5.10
CA ALA A 425 4.87 -4.03 -6.49
C ALA A 425 4.23 -2.63 -6.64
N HIS A 426 4.53 -1.73 -5.70
CA HIS A 426 4.22 -0.30 -5.70
C HIS A 426 5.37 0.45 -5.01
N THR A 427 5.42 1.77 -5.13
CA THR A 427 6.48 2.58 -4.52
C THR A 427 6.22 2.80 -3.02
N ALA A 428 7.25 3.21 -2.27
CA ALA A 428 7.11 3.58 -0.86
C ALA A 428 6.12 4.75 -0.68
N ALA A 429 6.10 5.72 -1.61
CA ALA A 429 5.13 6.81 -1.62
C ALA A 429 3.69 6.28 -1.78
N THR A 430 3.44 5.41 -2.76
CA THR A 430 2.10 4.79 -2.91
C THR A 430 1.70 3.99 -1.66
N MET A 431 2.63 3.29 -1.02
CA MET A 431 2.37 2.59 0.24
C MET A 431 1.88 3.56 1.31
N ARG A 432 2.66 4.62 1.57
CA ARG A 432 2.36 5.62 2.58
C ARG A 432 1.04 6.31 2.26
N ASP A 433 0.95 6.95 1.11
CA ASP A 433 -0.10 7.92 0.81
C ASP A 433 -1.45 7.25 0.48
N THR A 434 -1.41 6.08 -0.17
CA THR A 434 -2.63 5.40 -0.64
C THR A 434 -3.11 4.31 0.31
N TYR A 435 -2.21 3.58 0.99
CA TYR A 435 -2.58 2.43 1.81
C TYR A 435 -2.52 2.70 3.32
N LEU A 436 -1.48 3.37 3.81
CA LEU A 436 -1.27 3.55 5.26
C LEU A 436 -1.94 4.81 5.81
N MET A 437 -1.76 5.96 5.15
CA MET A 437 -2.29 7.26 5.60
C MET A 437 -3.82 7.28 5.84
N PRO A 438 -4.66 6.58 5.07
CA PRO A 438 -6.10 6.52 5.35
C PRO A 438 -6.49 5.72 6.60
N HIS A 439 -5.56 4.97 7.23
CA HIS A 439 -5.88 4.05 8.32
C HIS A 439 -5.87 4.77 9.68
N PRO A 440 -6.98 4.78 10.44
CA PRO A 440 -7.06 5.50 11.71
C PRO A 440 -6.00 5.09 12.75
N ALA A 441 -5.67 3.80 12.83
CA ALA A 441 -4.61 3.35 13.76
C ALA A 441 -3.21 3.84 13.35
N VAL A 442 -2.93 3.95 12.03
CA VAL A 442 -1.65 4.52 11.55
C VAL A 442 -1.61 6.01 11.81
N GLN A 443 -2.74 6.71 11.63
CA GLN A 443 -2.87 8.12 11.99
C GLN A 443 -2.65 8.33 13.49
N ALA A 444 -3.28 7.52 14.36
CA ALA A 444 -3.11 7.59 15.81
C ALA A 444 -1.66 7.35 16.24
N GLU A 445 -1.02 6.30 15.71
CA GLU A 445 0.41 6.01 15.95
C GLU A 445 1.29 7.17 15.48
N SER A 446 1.03 7.72 14.28
CA SER A 446 1.78 8.86 13.74
C SER A 446 1.58 10.12 14.58
N HIS A 447 0.36 10.40 15.04
CA HIS A 447 0.07 11.53 15.92
C HIS A 447 0.80 11.40 17.26
N ALA A 448 0.87 10.19 17.84
CA ALA A 448 1.60 9.96 19.07
C ALA A 448 3.11 10.22 18.90
N VAL A 449 3.71 9.75 17.79
CA VAL A 449 5.13 10.00 17.50
C VAL A 449 5.42 11.48 17.26
N VAL A 450 4.56 12.16 16.49
CA VAL A 450 4.69 13.60 16.22
C VAL A 450 4.53 14.41 17.50
N ALA A 451 3.51 14.10 18.32
CA ALA A 451 3.30 14.75 19.61
C ALA A 451 4.52 14.59 20.53
N ALA A 452 5.02 13.37 20.71
CA ALA A 452 6.21 13.11 21.53
C ALA A 452 7.46 13.87 21.02
N THR A 453 7.60 14.00 19.70
CA THR A 453 8.70 14.77 19.10
C THR A 453 8.54 16.27 19.37
N LEU A 454 7.34 16.82 19.17
CA LEU A 454 7.05 18.22 19.45
C LEU A 454 7.22 18.55 20.94
N ASP A 455 6.75 17.68 21.82
CA ASP A 455 6.93 17.83 23.27
C ASP A 455 8.42 17.85 23.64
N SER A 456 9.23 16.99 23.02
CA SER A 456 10.69 16.98 23.21
C SER A 456 11.34 18.29 22.75
N GLU A 457 10.97 18.81 21.58
CA GLU A 457 11.51 20.08 21.08
C GLU A 457 11.06 21.29 21.92
N VAL A 458 9.81 21.29 22.41
CA VAL A 458 9.32 22.32 23.34
C VAL A 458 10.08 22.27 24.66
N SER A 459 10.35 21.08 25.21
CA SER A 459 11.15 20.94 26.43
C SER A 459 12.58 21.47 26.24
N LYS A 460 13.25 21.13 25.13
CA LYS A 460 14.58 21.69 24.80
C LYS A 460 14.58 23.21 24.70
N ALA A 461 13.57 23.77 24.05
CA ALA A 461 13.43 25.23 23.93
C ALA A 461 13.22 25.89 25.30
N ARG A 462 12.43 25.26 26.19
CA ARG A 462 12.24 25.73 27.57
C ARG A 462 13.53 25.66 28.38
N ASP A 463 14.28 24.57 28.29
CA ASP A 463 15.55 24.41 29.00
C ASP A 463 16.59 25.44 28.54
N HIS A 464 16.62 25.79 27.25
CA HIS A 464 17.51 26.82 26.72
C HIS A 464 17.12 28.24 27.15
N ALA A 465 15.84 28.48 27.46
CA ALA A 465 15.32 29.78 27.87
C ALA A 465 15.33 30.00 29.40
N ARG A 466 15.76 29.01 30.21
CA ARG A 466 15.89 29.16 31.67
C ARG A 466 17.08 30.06 32.02
N VAL A 467 16.85 31.04 32.89
CA VAL A 467 17.93 31.85 33.49
C VAL A 467 18.79 30.95 34.39
N PRO A 468 20.10 30.77 34.11
CA PRO A 468 20.97 30.01 34.99
C PRO A 468 21.09 30.67 36.37
N VAL A 469 20.93 29.86 37.43
CA VAL A 469 21.05 30.28 38.83
C VAL A 469 22.46 29.96 39.35
N PHE A 470 23.18 30.99 39.75
CA PHE A 470 24.46 30.86 40.45
C PHE A 470 24.19 30.79 41.94
N THR A 471 24.26 29.58 42.50
CA THR A 471 24.00 29.33 43.91
C THR A 471 25.10 29.88 44.81
N GLN A 472 24.88 29.93 46.12
CA GLN A 472 25.90 30.37 47.08
C GLN A 472 27.19 29.54 46.98
N ASN A 473 27.08 28.23 46.74
CA ASN A 473 28.25 27.37 46.49
C ASN A 473 29.06 27.80 45.26
N PHE A 474 28.40 28.23 44.20
CA PHE A 474 29.09 28.74 43.01
C PHE A 474 29.76 30.10 43.29
N VAL A 475 29.11 30.96 44.08
CA VAL A 475 29.71 32.23 44.53
C VAL A 475 30.95 31.98 45.39
N ASP A 476 30.92 30.99 46.27
CA ASP A 476 32.07 30.62 47.12
C ASP A 476 33.20 29.97 46.30
N LEU A 477 32.86 29.17 45.28
CA LEU A 477 33.83 28.72 44.28
C LEU A 477 34.46 29.91 43.57
N ALA A 478 33.66 30.87 43.09
CA ALA A 478 34.19 32.04 42.38
C ALA A 478 35.09 32.93 43.23
N ARG A 479 34.91 32.93 44.56
CA ARG A 479 35.80 33.62 45.51
C ARG A 479 37.12 32.88 45.74
N SER A 480 37.08 31.56 45.79
CA SER A 480 38.26 30.72 46.08
C SER A 480 39.09 30.38 44.84
N ASP A 481 38.44 30.14 43.70
CA ASP A 481 39.04 29.90 42.39
C ASP A 481 38.21 30.57 41.27
N PRO A 482 38.50 31.87 40.98
CA PRO A 482 37.81 32.61 39.94
C PRO A 482 37.97 32.01 38.53
N GLN A 483 39.07 31.30 38.27
CA GLN A 483 39.35 30.74 36.95
C GLN A 483 38.51 29.49 36.70
N ALA A 484 38.42 28.58 37.68
CA ALA A 484 37.54 27.41 37.61
C ALA A 484 36.06 27.81 37.49
N ALA A 485 35.62 28.81 38.27
CA ALA A 485 34.24 29.30 38.20
C ALA A 485 33.91 29.94 36.84
N ALA A 486 34.84 30.72 36.27
CA ALA A 486 34.66 31.33 34.96
C ALA A 486 34.58 30.28 33.83
N GLN A 487 35.40 29.23 33.91
CA GLN A 487 35.33 28.09 32.99
C GLN A 487 34.00 27.34 33.12
N GLN A 488 33.54 27.07 34.34
CA GLN A 488 32.26 26.40 34.60
C GLN A 488 31.06 27.22 34.08
N ALA A 489 31.14 28.55 34.16
CA ALA A 489 30.09 29.45 33.67
C ALA A 489 30.20 29.82 32.18
N GLY A 490 31.25 29.36 31.49
CA GLY A 490 31.47 29.64 30.06
C GLY A 490 31.69 31.12 29.74
N MET A 491 32.35 31.87 30.63
CA MET A 491 32.58 33.31 30.48
C MET A 491 33.98 33.73 30.93
N SER A 492 34.38 34.96 30.64
CA SER A 492 35.66 35.49 31.14
C SER A 492 35.60 35.79 32.65
N THR A 493 36.75 35.73 33.32
CA THR A 493 36.88 36.10 34.75
C THR A 493 36.42 37.54 35.02
N LYS A 494 36.66 38.47 34.07
CA LYS A 494 36.20 39.86 34.16
C LYS A 494 34.67 39.98 34.08
N GLN A 495 34.02 39.20 33.21
CA GLN A 495 32.56 39.17 33.14
C GLN A 495 31.97 38.59 34.42
N LEU A 496 32.52 37.47 34.91
CA LEU A 496 32.09 36.84 36.15
C LEU A 496 32.22 37.77 37.36
N ALA A 497 33.35 38.48 37.50
CA ALA A 497 33.55 39.46 38.57
C ALA A 497 32.46 40.54 38.56
N GLY A 498 32.11 41.06 37.38
CA GLY A 498 31.05 42.07 37.24
C GLY A 498 29.64 41.57 37.55
N LEU A 499 29.37 40.27 37.38
CA LEU A 499 28.10 39.67 37.82
C LEU A 499 28.05 39.55 39.35
N LEU A 500 29.18 39.22 39.98
CA LEU A 500 29.28 39.00 41.43
C LEU A 500 29.28 40.29 42.25
N ASP A 501 29.87 41.37 41.72
CA ASP A 501 29.89 42.69 42.37
C ASP A 501 28.63 43.53 42.12
N GLY A 502 27.72 43.03 41.28
CA GLY A 502 26.45 43.69 40.92
C GLY A 502 26.58 44.81 39.88
N SER A 503 27.76 45.11 39.36
CA SER A 503 27.95 46.12 38.30
C SER A 503 27.28 45.74 36.97
N LYS A 504 26.91 44.47 36.81
CA LYS A 504 26.17 43.92 35.68
C LYS A 504 24.70 43.65 35.99
N ASP A 505 24.21 44.08 37.14
CA ASP A 505 22.82 43.88 37.52
C ASP A 505 21.88 44.70 36.63
N THR A 506 20.81 44.04 36.20
CA THR A 506 19.64 44.72 35.66
C THR A 506 18.65 44.92 36.83
N VAL A 507 17.37 44.58 36.64
CA VAL A 507 16.38 44.68 37.73
C VAL A 507 16.21 43.34 38.46
N LEU A 508 15.98 42.26 37.71
CA LEU A 508 15.66 40.94 38.29
C LEU A 508 16.77 39.89 38.10
N ALA A 509 17.79 40.19 37.28
CA ALA A 509 18.90 39.31 36.95
C ALA A 509 20.13 40.14 36.56
N SER A 510 21.32 39.53 36.45
CA SER A 510 22.50 40.19 35.88
C SER A 510 22.64 39.86 34.39
N CYS A 511 23.13 40.82 33.60
CA CYS A 511 23.38 40.66 32.17
C CYS A 511 24.87 40.39 31.90
N GLN A 512 25.18 39.24 31.30
CA GLN A 512 26.55 38.88 30.89
C GLN A 512 27.11 39.87 29.86
N ASP A 513 26.34 40.16 28.81
CA ASP A 513 26.72 41.11 27.76
C ASP A 513 25.49 41.72 27.05
N HIS A 514 25.25 43.00 27.30
CA HIS A 514 24.15 43.75 26.68
C HIS A 514 24.34 43.97 25.17
N ARG A 515 25.54 43.73 24.61
CA ARG A 515 25.80 43.83 23.15
C ARG A 515 25.64 42.51 22.40
N ALA A 516 25.42 41.42 23.13
CA ALA A 516 25.15 40.09 22.59
C ALA A 516 23.67 39.68 22.77
N SER A 517 22.76 40.67 22.83
CA SER A 517 21.32 40.43 22.98
C SER A 517 20.73 39.73 21.75
N PRO A 518 19.79 38.78 21.91
CA PRO A 518 19.06 38.20 20.79
C PRO A 518 17.98 39.14 20.21
N TYR A 519 17.71 40.27 20.85
CA TYR A 519 16.66 41.21 20.45
C TYR A 519 17.16 42.30 19.48
N ASP A 520 18.47 42.51 19.41
CA ASP A 520 19.11 43.59 18.65
C ASP A 520 20.26 43.07 17.78
N PRO A 521 20.69 43.79 16.74
CA PRO A 521 21.84 43.41 15.94
C PRO A 521 23.12 43.23 16.79
N PRO A 522 23.98 42.24 16.49
CA PRO A 522 25.21 42.01 17.25
C PRO A 522 26.08 43.27 17.35
N GLY A 523 26.48 43.62 18.57
CA GLY A 523 27.30 44.81 18.86
C GLY A 523 26.51 46.06 19.25
N ALA A 524 25.21 46.11 19.01
CA ALA A 524 24.33 47.20 19.46
C ALA A 524 23.93 47.00 20.94
N ALA A 525 23.68 48.09 21.66
CA ALA A 525 23.18 48.00 23.02
C ALA A 525 21.73 47.48 23.02
N CYS A 526 21.43 46.53 23.91
CA CYS A 526 20.10 45.93 24.05
C CYS A 526 19.02 46.98 24.35
N SER A 527 17.95 47.00 23.55
CA SER A 527 16.78 47.86 23.75
C SER A 527 15.55 47.13 24.32
N ALA A 528 15.68 45.83 24.61
CA ALA A 528 14.59 45.03 25.14
C ALA A 528 14.15 45.50 26.54
N SER A 529 12.86 45.31 26.84
CA SER A 529 12.31 45.53 28.19
C SER A 529 13.05 44.70 29.23
N PHE A 530 13.24 45.24 30.43
CA PHE A 530 13.90 44.52 31.52
C PHE A 530 13.11 43.28 31.97
N LEU A 531 11.80 43.20 31.73
CA LEU A 531 11.03 41.97 31.94
C LEU A 531 11.42 40.87 30.95
N ALA A 532 11.89 41.22 29.75
CA ALA A 532 12.37 40.26 28.77
C ALA A 532 13.73 39.66 29.16
N CYS A 533 14.44 40.23 30.13
CA CYS A 533 15.68 39.64 30.64
C CYS A 533 15.46 38.22 31.21
N LEU A 534 14.26 37.91 31.71
CA LEU A 534 13.93 36.56 32.22
C LEU A 534 13.84 35.49 31.10
N ASP A 535 13.80 35.88 29.83
CA ASP A 535 13.90 34.99 28.65
C ASP A 535 15.29 35.01 27.99
N CYS A 536 16.22 35.85 28.48
CA CYS A 536 17.42 36.17 27.74
C CYS A 536 18.57 35.21 28.09
N ALA A 537 19.24 34.68 27.07
CA ALA A 537 20.41 33.81 27.24
C ALA A 537 21.59 34.48 27.98
N ASN A 538 21.63 35.82 28.03
CA ASN A 538 22.63 36.59 28.76
C ASN A 538 22.29 36.77 30.25
N ALA A 539 21.09 36.43 30.70
CA ALA A 539 20.68 36.63 32.08
C ALA A 539 21.28 35.57 33.00
N ARG A 540 21.69 35.98 34.21
CA ARG A 540 22.13 35.11 35.31
C ARG A 540 21.46 35.56 36.59
N ALA A 541 20.94 34.63 37.37
CA ALA A 541 20.37 34.92 38.69
C ALA A 541 21.41 34.62 39.78
N LEU A 542 21.62 35.56 40.69
CA LEU A 542 22.58 35.43 41.79
C LEU A 542 21.91 35.62 43.16
N PRO A 543 22.53 35.14 44.26
CA PRO A 543 21.91 35.14 45.59
C PRO A 543 21.54 36.55 46.09
N HIS A 544 22.33 37.57 45.75
CA HIS A 544 22.07 38.95 46.17
C HIS A 544 20.80 39.56 45.54
N GLN A 545 20.29 38.97 44.46
CA GLN A 545 19.08 39.41 43.75
C GLN A 545 17.81 38.72 44.25
N LEU A 546 17.96 37.67 45.07
CA LEU A 546 16.83 36.89 45.56
C LEU A 546 15.76 37.75 46.27
N PRO A 547 16.10 38.78 47.09
CA PRO A 547 15.09 39.65 47.70
C PRO A 547 14.22 40.40 46.67
N ILE A 548 14.81 40.96 45.61
CA ILE A 548 14.04 41.69 44.59
C ILE A 548 13.24 40.74 43.68
N GLN A 549 13.74 39.53 43.43
CA GLN A 549 13.01 38.48 42.70
C GLN A 549 11.76 38.01 43.47
N LEU A 550 11.88 37.80 44.79
CA LEU A 550 10.75 37.45 45.65
C LEU A 550 9.73 38.58 45.75
N ALA A 551 10.18 39.84 45.86
CA ALA A 551 9.30 40.99 45.81
C ALA A 551 8.54 41.09 44.46
N ALA A 552 9.19 40.72 43.35
CA ALA A 552 8.55 40.67 42.02
C ALA A 552 7.51 39.57 41.91
N ILE A 553 7.75 38.38 42.49
CA ILE A 553 6.74 37.31 42.58
C ILE A 553 5.51 37.80 43.32
N ASP A 554 5.69 38.36 44.52
CA ASP A 554 4.59 38.85 45.36
C ASP A 554 3.77 39.94 44.61
N ALA A 555 4.47 40.88 43.94
CA ALA A 555 3.82 41.94 43.16
C ALA A 555 3.05 41.41 41.94
N LEU A 556 3.59 40.43 41.21
CA LEU A 556 2.92 39.80 40.06
C LEU A 556 1.67 39.01 40.51
N GLU A 557 1.74 38.32 41.65
CA GLU A 557 0.60 37.61 42.23
C GLU A 557 -0.50 38.58 42.68
N GLN A 558 -0.13 39.70 43.28
CA GLN A 558 -1.08 40.77 43.64
C GLN A 558 -1.69 41.45 42.42
N LEU A 559 -0.93 41.58 41.32
CA LEU A 559 -1.42 42.17 40.07
C LEU A 559 -2.40 41.26 39.32
N ARG A 560 -2.30 39.93 39.48
CA ARG A 560 -3.09 38.93 38.74
C ARG A 560 -4.61 39.18 38.73
N PRO A 561 -5.29 39.45 39.86
CA PRO A 561 -6.74 39.61 39.90
C PRO A 561 -7.24 40.86 39.17
N HIS A 562 -6.36 41.84 38.94
CA HIS A 562 -6.70 43.14 38.35
C HIS A 562 -6.49 43.19 36.82
N LEU A 563 -6.03 42.10 36.21
CA LEU A 563 -5.73 42.05 34.78
C LEU A 563 -6.65 41.13 33.98
N PRO A 564 -7.02 41.52 32.74
CA PRO A 564 -7.70 40.63 31.80
C PRO A 564 -6.91 39.33 31.59
N PRO A 565 -7.57 38.14 31.56
CA PRO A 565 -6.88 36.86 31.42
C PRO A 565 -5.93 36.77 30.22
N ALA A 566 -6.31 37.34 29.08
CA ALA A 566 -5.48 37.35 27.87
C ALA A 566 -4.21 38.20 28.02
N LEU A 567 -4.29 39.35 28.70
CA LEU A 567 -3.13 40.21 28.95
C LEU A 567 -2.18 39.53 29.95
N TRP A 568 -2.73 38.95 31.02
CA TRP A 568 -1.97 38.18 32.01
C TRP A 568 -1.20 37.03 31.35
N ALA A 569 -1.89 36.18 30.59
CA ALA A 569 -1.30 35.02 29.94
C ALA A 569 -0.15 35.38 28.98
N ARG A 570 -0.27 36.52 28.29
CA ARG A 570 0.74 36.96 27.32
C ARG A 570 1.94 37.67 27.96
N ARG A 571 1.72 38.52 28.97
CA ARG A 571 2.75 39.45 29.46
C ARG A 571 3.40 39.03 30.78
N TYR A 572 2.64 38.44 31.69
CA TYR A 572 3.06 38.30 33.10
C TYR A 572 3.10 36.86 33.61
N ALA A 573 2.22 35.98 33.12
CA ALA A 573 2.23 34.56 33.52
C ALA A 573 3.59 33.87 33.27
N PRO A 574 4.22 34.02 32.08
CA PRO A 574 5.54 33.42 31.85
C PRO A 574 6.63 33.96 32.78
N ARG A 575 6.54 35.24 33.15
CA ARG A 575 7.50 35.93 34.03
C ARG A 575 7.42 35.40 35.46
N LEU A 576 6.21 35.18 35.94
CA LEU A 576 5.98 34.59 37.25
C LEU A 576 6.53 33.15 37.31
N ASP A 577 6.29 32.35 36.28
CA ASP A 577 6.80 30.98 36.20
C ASP A 577 8.34 30.95 36.19
N GLN A 578 8.97 31.86 35.44
CA GLN A 578 10.44 32.00 35.39
C GLN A 578 11.04 32.42 36.73
N LEU A 579 10.42 33.37 37.43
CA LEU A 579 10.87 33.78 38.75
C LEU A 579 10.74 32.62 39.75
N ARG A 580 9.64 31.84 39.67
CA ARG A 580 9.49 30.63 40.50
C ARG A 580 10.56 29.59 40.19
N ASP A 581 10.84 29.35 38.91
CA ASP A 581 11.93 28.47 38.46
C ASP A 581 13.30 28.92 38.99
N ILE A 582 13.58 30.24 38.98
CA ILE A 582 14.80 30.82 39.56
C ILE A 582 14.85 30.55 41.07
N THR A 583 13.75 30.84 41.79
CA THR A 583 13.71 30.66 43.25
C THR A 583 13.86 29.20 43.68
N ALA A 584 13.43 28.25 42.85
CA ALA A 584 13.62 26.81 43.10
C ALA A 584 15.09 26.37 43.12
N GLY A 585 16.00 27.20 42.61
CA GLY A 585 17.46 26.98 42.68
C GLY A 585 18.10 27.31 44.04
N PHE A 586 17.36 27.92 44.97
CA PHE A 586 17.84 28.32 46.29
C PHE A 586 17.27 27.45 47.41
N GLN A 587 18.01 27.31 48.51
CA GLN A 587 17.58 26.57 49.69
C GLN A 587 16.48 27.34 50.47
N PRO A 588 15.58 26.63 51.18
CA PRO A 588 14.53 27.29 51.97
C PRO A 588 15.05 28.35 52.95
N ALA A 589 16.17 28.09 53.63
CA ALA A 589 16.78 29.04 54.55
C ALA A 589 17.30 30.32 53.85
N GLU A 590 17.78 30.21 52.61
CA GLU A 590 18.20 31.36 51.80
C GLU A 590 16.99 32.19 51.37
N ILE A 591 15.89 31.53 51.01
CA ILE A 591 14.61 32.18 50.68
C ILE A 591 14.05 32.92 51.89
N ASP A 592 14.00 32.28 53.07
CA ASP A 592 13.49 32.90 54.29
C ASP A 592 14.33 34.12 54.70
N HIS A 593 15.65 34.00 54.61
CA HIS A 593 16.56 35.13 54.86
C HIS A 593 16.34 36.26 53.85
N ALA A 594 16.25 35.95 52.56
CA ALA A 594 16.01 36.94 51.51
C ALA A 594 14.64 37.63 51.65
N ARG A 595 13.60 36.90 52.09
CA ARG A 595 12.28 37.49 52.40
C ARG A 595 12.36 38.51 53.52
N ALA A 596 13.12 38.23 54.59
CA ALA A 596 13.35 39.19 55.67
C ALA A 596 14.13 40.43 55.21
N GLY A 597 14.94 40.31 54.15
CA GLY A 597 15.72 41.40 53.54
C GLY A 597 15.00 42.22 52.47
N ILE A 598 13.70 42.00 52.23
CA ILE A 598 12.94 42.79 51.25
C ILE A 598 12.76 44.23 51.78
N SER A 599 13.34 45.20 51.08
CA SER A 599 13.24 46.63 51.40
C SER A 599 12.17 47.34 50.58
N ASP A 600 11.75 48.53 51.02
CA ASP A 600 10.89 49.42 50.22
C ASP A 600 11.54 49.81 48.90
N GLY A 601 12.87 49.91 48.87
CA GLY A 601 13.64 50.13 47.64
C GLY A 601 13.50 48.99 46.63
N HIS A 602 13.34 47.74 47.07
CA HIS A 602 13.03 46.62 46.17
C HIS A 602 11.61 46.73 45.63
N ARG A 603 10.63 47.03 46.49
CA ARG A 603 9.22 47.17 46.10
C ARG A 603 9.02 48.30 45.09
N GLN A 604 9.66 49.45 45.30
CA GLN A 604 9.61 50.57 44.37
C GLN A 604 10.19 50.20 43.01
N ARG A 605 11.37 49.56 42.99
CA ARG A 605 11.99 49.11 41.72
C ARG A 605 11.14 48.10 40.96
N VAL A 606 10.46 47.20 41.67
CA VAL A 606 9.52 46.26 41.05
C VAL A 606 8.31 46.99 40.48
N SER A 607 7.76 48.00 41.18
CA SER A 607 6.67 48.83 40.65
C SER A 607 7.08 49.53 39.36
N ASP A 608 8.24 50.20 39.36
CA ASP A 608 8.77 50.91 38.20
C ASP A 608 9.02 49.96 37.00
N LEU A 609 9.48 48.74 37.27
CA LEU A 609 9.64 47.68 36.25
C LEU A 609 8.30 47.25 35.65
N LEU A 610 7.29 46.98 36.48
CA LEU A 610 5.99 46.50 36.01
C LEU A 610 5.21 47.56 35.23
N GLU A 611 5.43 48.84 35.57
CA GLU A 611 4.94 50.02 34.86
C GLU A 611 5.73 50.33 33.57
N GLY A 612 6.88 49.69 33.36
CA GLY A 612 7.71 49.87 32.16
C GLY A 612 8.48 51.20 32.14
N ARG A 613 8.73 51.83 33.29
CA ARG A 613 9.37 53.16 33.38
C ARG A 613 10.82 53.21 32.88
N TRP A 614 11.44 52.05 32.70
CA TRP A 614 12.82 51.90 32.20
C TRP A 614 12.89 51.26 30.80
N ASP A 615 11.74 50.96 30.19
CA ASP A 615 11.71 50.46 28.82
C ASP A 615 11.94 51.63 27.87
N LEU A 616 12.78 51.44 26.83
CA LEU A 616 12.98 52.45 25.79
C LEU A 616 11.73 52.50 24.90
N HIS A 617 11.12 53.66 24.78
CA HIS A 617 9.93 53.90 23.93
C HIS A 617 10.29 54.26 22.49
#